data_AF-A0A2E8L7D4-F1
#
_entry.id   AF-A0A2E8L7D4-F1
#
_cell.length_a   1.000
_cell.length_b   1.000
_cell.length_c   1.000
_cell.angle_alpha   90.00
_cell.angle_beta   90.00
_cell.angle_gamma   90.00
#
_symmetry.space_group_name_H-M   'P 1'
#
loop_
_entity.id
_entity.type
_entity.pdbx_description
1 polymer ?
#
loop_
_entity_poly.entity_id
_entity_poly.type
_entity_poly.pdbx_seq_one_letter_code
_entity_poly.pdbx_strand_id
1 'polypeptide(L)'
;MQPALNDDLPSGDRCHDVVLAFGDALMELAAEQPDVTVGAGDETLRGELRTASSKVVTLAIAGERSEPTYIALAAIDHVVVRSS
;
A
#
# COMPACT_ATOMS: atom_id res chain seq x y z
N MET A 1 -6.18 28.09 12.12
CA MET A 1 -5.19 27.70 11.12
C MET A 1 -5.26 26.18 10.99
N GLN A 2 -6.01 25.66 10.02
CA GLN A 2 -5.89 24.24 9.62
C GLN A 2 -4.67 24.14 8.72
N PRO A 3 -3.73 23.20 8.94
CA PRO A 3 -2.64 23.02 8.00
C PRO A 3 -3.23 22.53 6.67
N ALA A 4 -2.80 23.17 5.59
CA ALA A 4 -3.28 22.92 4.25
C ALA A 4 -2.98 21.47 3.85
N LEU A 5 -4.03 20.78 3.41
CA LEU A 5 -4.01 19.49 2.72
C LEU A 5 -3.45 19.71 1.30
N ASN A 6 -2.17 20.05 1.19
CA ASN A 6 -1.42 20.14 -0.05
C ASN A 6 0.04 19.79 0.24
N ASP A 7 0.26 18.62 0.86
CA ASP A 7 1.54 17.94 0.66
C ASP A 7 1.39 17.17 -0.66
N ASP A 8 1.57 17.90 -1.77
CA ASP A 8 2.10 17.32 -3.00
C ASP A 8 3.48 16.77 -2.63
N LEU A 9 3.50 15.56 -2.07
CA LEU A 9 4.73 14.82 -1.91
C LEU A 9 5.31 14.69 -3.31
N PRO A 10 6.55 15.16 -3.56
CA PRO A 10 7.16 14.90 -4.84
C PRO A 10 7.17 13.38 -5.03
N SER A 11 6.52 12.90 -6.08
CA SER A 11 6.66 11.55 -6.63
C SER A 11 8.06 11.38 -7.26
N GLY A 12 9.08 11.93 -6.60
CA GLY A 12 10.48 11.80 -6.93
C GLY A 12 11.04 10.60 -6.18
N ASP A 13 11.66 9.70 -6.93
CA ASP A 13 12.37 8.49 -6.50
C ASP A 13 12.59 8.43 -4.98
N ARG A 14 11.68 7.74 -4.28
CA ARG A 14 11.91 7.44 -2.87
C ARG A 14 13.25 6.73 -2.77
N CYS A 15 14.03 7.12 -1.76
CA CYS A 15 15.30 6.48 -1.47
C CYS A 15 15.09 4.95 -1.48
N HIS A 16 15.92 4.24 -2.25
CA HIS A 16 15.77 2.79 -2.44
C HIS A 16 15.67 2.04 -1.12
N ASP A 17 16.46 2.45 -0.12
CA ASP A 17 16.47 1.87 1.22
C ASP A 17 15.13 2.06 1.95
N VAL A 18 14.43 3.18 1.73
CA VAL A 18 13.09 3.43 2.29
C VAL A 18 12.06 2.52 1.63
N VAL A 19 12.16 2.31 0.31
CA VAL A 19 11.26 1.39 -0.42
C VAL A 19 11.47 -0.04 0.06
N LEU A 20 12.72 -0.46 0.27
CA LEU A 20 13.05 -1.79 0.82
C LEU A 20 12.49 -1.96 2.24
N ALA A 21 12.78 -1.04 3.15
CA ALA A 21 12.29 -1.10 4.53
C ALA A 21 10.76 -1.11 4.60
N PHE A 22 10.11 -0.35 3.71
CA PHE A 22 8.65 -0.36 3.59
C PHE A 22 8.13 -1.71 3.07
N GLY A 23 8.79 -2.29 2.07
CA GLY A 23 8.46 -3.62 1.56
C GLY A 23 8.61 -4.72 2.61
N ASP A 24 9.66 -4.66 3.43
CA ASP A 24 9.90 -5.58 4.54
C ASP A 24 8.79 -5.47 5.59
N ALA A 25 8.43 -4.25 6.00
CA ALA A 25 7.32 -4.02 6.92
C ALA A 25 5.98 -4.56 6.38
N LEU A 26 5.72 -4.41 5.08
CA LEU A 26 4.51 -4.97 4.46
C LEU A 26 4.56 -6.50 4.36
N MET A 27 5.75 -7.10 4.20
CA MET A 27 5.90 -8.56 4.23
C MET A 27 5.58 -9.12 5.62
N GLU A 28 6.05 -8.47 6.68
CA GLU A 28 5.69 -8.83 8.05
C GLU A 28 4.18 -8.67 8.28
N LEU A 29 3.62 -7.53 7.87
CA LEU A 29 2.19 -7.24 8.01
C LEU A 29 1.31 -8.24 7.24
N ALA A 30 1.72 -8.66 6.05
CA ALA A 30 0.98 -9.62 5.23
C ALA A 30 0.83 -10.99 5.89
N ALA A 31 1.70 -11.36 6.84
CA ALA A 31 1.58 -12.61 7.57
C ALA A 31 0.29 -12.68 8.42
N GLU A 32 -0.21 -11.53 8.87
CA GLU A 32 -1.46 -11.41 9.62
C GLU A 32 -2.69 -11.29 8.72
N GLN A 33 -2.48 -11.16 7.40
CA GLN A 33 -3.53 -10.94 6.40
C GLN A 33 -4.57 -9.88 6.79
N PRO A 34 -4.15 -8.65 7.17
CA PRO A 34 -5.07 -7.62 7.62
C PRO A 34 -5.88 -7.00 6.48
N ASP A 35 -7.06 -6.49 6.83
CA ASP A 35 -7.78 -5.55 5.98
C ASP A 35 -7.02 -4.21 5.94
N VAL A 36 -6.73 -3.74 4.73
CA VAL A 36 -5.99 -2.49 4.51
C VAL A 36 -6.70 -1.56 3.54
N THR A 37 -6.35 -0.29 3.63
CA THR A 37 -6.58 0.70 2.57
C THR A 37 -5.22 1.16 2.06
N VAL A 38 -5.02 1.04 0.76
CA VAL A 38 -3.78 1.40 0.06
C VAL A 38 -4.06 2.58 -0.85
N GLY A 39 -3.34 3.68 -0.65
CA GLY A 39 -3.34 4.82 -1.57
C GLY A 39 -2.19 4.72 -2.54
N ALA A 40 -2.47 4.91 -3.83
CA ALA A 40 -1.48 4.93 -4.90
C ALA A 40 -1.86 6.02 -5.92
N GLY A 41 -1.22 7.20 -5.83
CA GLY A 41 -1.62 8.38 -6.57
C GLY A 41 -3.05 8.81 -6.23
N ASP A 42 -3.87 9.04 -7.26
CA ASP A 42 -5.29 9.40 -7.10
C ASP A 42 -6.22 8.20 -6.83
N GLU A 43 -5.66 6.99 -6.81
CA GLU A 43 -6.41 5.76 -6.57
C GLU A 43 -6.29 5.32 -5.11
N THR A 44 -7.42 4.85 -4.56
CA THR A 44 -7.46 4.22 -3.24
C THR A 44 -8.12 2.86 -3.37
N LEU A 45 -7.38 1.81 -3.00
CA LEU A 45 -7.83 0.44 -3.04
C LEU A 45 -8.05 -0.09 -1.62
N ARG A 46 -9.14 -0.83 -1.43
CA ARG A 46 -9.46 -1.49 -0.16
C ARG A 46 -9.52 -2.98 -0.37
N GLY A 47 -8.79 -3.72 0.46
CA GLY A 47 -8.81 -5.18 0.41
C GLY A 47 -7.96 -5.79 1.51
N GLU A 48 -7.94 -7.11 1.53
CA GLU A 48 -7.09 -7.87 2.43
C GLU A 48 -5.67 -7.94 1.87
N LEU A 49 -4.67 -7.59 2.68
CA LEU A 49 -3.27 -7.69 2.31
C LEU A 49 -2.87 -9.17 2.29
N ARG A 50 -2.61 -9.74 1.10
CA ARG A 50 -2.28 -11.16 0.94
C ARG A 50 -0.79 -11.42 0.99
N THR A 51 -0.04 -10.70 0.16
CA THR A 51 1.41 -10.87 0.06
C THR A 51 2.05 -9.52 -0.23
N ALA A 52 3.31 -9.38 0.19
CA ALA A 52 4.18 -8.31 -0.24
C ALA A 52 5.51 -8.88 -0.71
N SER A 53 6.21 -8.13 -1.53
CA SER A 53 7.56 -8.42 -2.00
C SER A 53 8.32 -7.10 -2.13
N SER A 54 9.60 -7.17 -2.46
CA SER A 54 10.42 -5.97 -2.71
C SER A 54 9.96 -5.13 -3.91
N LYS A 55 8.95 -5.58 -4.69
CA LYS A 55 8.46 -4.90 -5.89
C LYS A 55 6.96 -4.69 -5.92
N VAL A 56 6.20 -5.63 -5.38
CA VAL A 56 4.74 -5.70 -5.57
C VAL A 56 4.06 -6.12 -4.28
N VAL A 57 2.91 -5.49 -4.03
CA VAL A 57 1.95 -5.83 -2.98
C VAL A 57 0.71 -6.43 -3.63
N THR A 58 0.15 -7.46 -3.03
CA THR A 58 -1.04 -8.15 -3.52
C THR A 58 -2.19 -7.95 -2.55
N LEU A 59 -3.31 -7.43 -3.06
CA LEU A 59 -4.56 -7.29 -2.32
C LEU A 59 -5.63 -8.25 -2.84
N ALA A 60 -6.45 -8.79 -1.94
CA ALA A 60 -7.72 -9.39 -2.31
C ALA A 60 -8.84 -8.38 -2.10
N ILE A 61 -9.42 -7.86 -3.19
CA ILE A 61 -10.51 -6.89 -3.16
C ILE A 61 -11.85 -7.62 -3.11
N ALA A 62 -12.67 -7.31 -2.11
CA ALA A 62 -13.98 -7.94 -1.95
C ALA A 62 -14.94 -7.52 -3.09
N GLY A 63 -15.53 -8.49 -3.79
CA GLY A 63 -16.56 -8.25 -4.80
C GLY A 63 -16.05 -8.09 -6.24
N GLU A 64 -14.74 -7.96 -6.45
CA GLU A 64 -14.14 -8.15 -7.76
C GLU A 64 -13.89 -9.65 -8.00
N ARG A 65 -13.94 -10.10 -9.26
CA ARG A 65 -13.66 -11.50 -9.61
C ARG A 65 -12.32 -11.89 -8.98
N SER A 66 -12.22 -13.11 -8.45
CA SER A 66 -11.17 -13.70 -7.58
C SER A 66 -9.68 -13.49 -7.93
N GLU A 67 -9.35 -12.66 -8.90
CA GLU A 67 -8.00 -12.27 -9.24
C GLU A 67 -7.47 -11.24 -8.21
N PRO A 68 -6.26 -11.45 -7.69
CA PRO A 68 -5.63 -10.49 -6.80
C PRO A 68 -5.28 -9.20 -7.54
N THR A 69 -5.38 -8.07 -6.84
CA THR A 69 -4.88 -6.79 -7.34
C THR A 69 -3.41 -6.64 -6.99
N TYR A 70 -2.59 -6.38 -8.01
CA TYR A 70 -1.15 -6.20 -7.86
C TYR A 70 -0.80 -4.72 -7.92
N ILE A 71 -0.14 -4.21 -6.89
CA ILE A 71 0.24 -2.81 -6.78
C ILE A 71 1.76 -2.74 -6.70
N ALA A 72 2.39 -1.94 -7.57
CA ALA A 72 3.82 -1.70 -7.48
C ALA A 72 4.14 -1.00 -6.16
N LEU A 73 5.10 -1.52 -5.40
CA LEU A 73 5.50 -0.99 -4.10
C LEU A 73 5.92 0.48 -4.20
N ALA A 74 6.62 0.84 -5.28
CA ALA A 74 7.05 2.20 -5.56
C ALA A 74 5.90 3.18 -5.83
N ALA A 75 4.72 2.67 -6.21
CA ALA A 75 3.52 3.48 -6.47
C ALA A 75 2.63 3.66 -5.24
N ILE A 76 2.89 2.96 -4.14
CA ILE A 76 2.07 3.04 -2.92
C ILE A 76 2.49 4.26 -2.10
N ASP A 77 1.62 5.23 -1.90
CA ASP A 77 1.90 6.40 -1.06
C ASP A 77 1.72 6.11 0.43
N HIS A 78 0.71 5.32 0.77
CA HIS A 78 0.45 4.95 2.15
C HIS A 78 -0.37 3.66 2.23
N VAL A 79 -0.26 2.99 3.38
CA VAL A 79 -1.07 1.84 3.76
C VAL A 79 -1.64 2.10 5.14
N VAL A 80 -2.95 1.96 5.28
CA VAL A 80 -3.67 2.08 6.56
C VAL A 80 -4.23 0.72 6.92
N VAL A 81 -3.80 0.18 8.05
CA VAL A 81 -4.38 -1.03 8.65
C VAL A 81 -5.73 -0.69 9.23
N ARG A 82 -6.76 -1.47 8.90
CA ARG A 82 -8.11 -1.30 9.40
C ARG A 82 -8.32 -2.29 10.55
N SER A 83 -8.57 -1.75 11.74
CA SER A 83 -9.13 -2.56 12.82
C SER A 83 -10.58 -2.90 12.51
N SER A 84 -10.95 -4.16 12.71
CA SER A 84 -12.33 -4.66 12.59
C SER A 84 -13.25 -4.05 13.63
#